data_AF-A0A2K1NT59-F1
#
_entry.id   AF-A0A2K1NT59-F1
#
_cell.length_a   1.000
_cell.length_b   1.000
_cell.length_c   1.000
_cell.angle_alpha   90.00
_cell.angle_beta   90.00
_cell.angle_gamma   90.00
#
_symmetry.space_group_name_H-M   'P 1'
#
loop_
_entity.id
_entity.type
_entity.pdbx_description
1 polymer ?
#
loop_
_entity_poly.entity_id
_entity_poly.type
_entity_poly.pdbx_seq_one_letter_code
_entity_poly.pdbx_strand_id
1 'polypeptide(L)'
;MVEFFLELLKQFINNNQLQLVKRVKNTEFLTKVGWTEEDVHDFLLNELTKDDFIYDSVEKDFNFPEGTVYIFKKQIRVEDEVYQIYIKIKYVEKEDYMVLLSFHESEEGEGNV
;
A
#
# COMPACT_ATOMS: atom_id res chain seq x y z
N MET A 1 8.35 13.44 -6.49
CA MET A 1 8.84 12.47 -5.50
C MET A 1 7.98 11.21 -5.54
N VAL A 2 6.66 11.31 -5.34
CA VAL A 2 5.74 10.16 -5.44
C VAL A 2 5.72 9.49 -6.83
N GLU A 3 5.82 10.22 -7.93
CA GLU A 3 5.86 9.62 -9.28
C GLU A 3 7.05 8.65 -9.45
N PHE A 4 8.23 9.04 -8.96
CA PHE A 4 9.41 8.19 -8.97
C PHE A 4 9.20 6.96 -8.07
N PHE A 5 8.60 7.14 -6.90
CA PHE A 5 8.25 6.03 -6.02
C PHE A 5 7.27 5.05 -6.68
N LEU A 6 6.26 5.53 -7.42
CA LEU A 6 5.31 4.66 -8.13
C LEU A 6 6.00 3.87 -9.26
N GLU A 7 6.94 4.47 -9.98
CA GLU A 7 7.74 3.73 -10.97
C GLU A 7 8.63 2.66 -10.29
N LEU A 8 9.20 2.98 -9.13
CA LEU A 8 9.97 2.02 -8.35
C LEU A 8 9.08 0.88 -7.82
N LEU A 9 7.89 1.21 -7.30
CA LEU A 9 6.89 0.24 -6.84
C LEU A 9 6.55 -0.77 -7.94
N LYS A 10 6.34 -0.30 -9.17
CA LYS A 10 6.10 -1.19 -10.32
C LYS A 10 7.26 -2.16 -10.55
N GLN A 11 8.50 -1.70 -10.43
CA GLN A 11 9.68 -2.58 -10.55
C GLN A 11 9.70 -3.64 -9.44
N PHE A 12 9.44 -3.27 -8.19
CA PHE A 12 9.39 -4.20 -7.06
C PHE A 12 8.29 -5.25 -7.23
N ILE A 13 7.10 -4.86 -7.68
CA ILE A 13 6.00 -5.80 -7.93
C ILE A 13 6.37 -6.75 -9.07
N ASN A 14 6.85 -6.24 -10.20
CA ASN A 14 7.23 -7.06 -11.37
C ASN A 14 8.35 -8.06 -11.07
N ASN A 15 9.20 -7.77 -10.07
CA ASN A 15 10.26 -8.66 -9.62
C ASN A 15 9.82 -9.62 -8.49
N ASN A 16 8.55 -9.61 -8.09
CA ASN A 16 8.03 -10.34 -6.91
C ASN A 16 8.73 -9.97 -5.60
N GLN A 17 9.11 -8.70 -5.44
CA GLN A 17 9.84 -8.16 -4.29
C GLN A 17 8.98 -7.29 -3.37
N LEU A 18 7.69 -7.13 -3.67
CA LEU A 18 6.72 -6.52 -2.76
C LEU A 18 6.04 -7.63 -1.95
N GLN A 19 6.02 -7.49 -0.62
CA GLN A 19 5.32 -8.41 0.27
C GLN A 19 4.21 -7.68 1.03
N LEU A 20 3.00 -8.25 1.03
CA LEU A 20 1.93 -7.81 1.91
C LEU A 20 2.11 -8.39 3.31
N VAL A 21 2.20 -7.51 4.32
CA VAL A 21 2.25 -7.96 5.71
C VAL A 21 0.91 -8.57 6.11
N LYS A 22 0.96 -9.79 6.63
CA LYS A 22 -0.21 -10.50 7.18
C LYS A 22 -0.65 -9.87 8.50
N ARG A 23 -1.48 -8.83 8.41
CA ARG A 23 -2.17 -8.19 9.54
C ARG A 23 -3.66 -8.51 9.48
N VAL A 24 -4.30 -8.59 10.64
CA VAL A 24 -5.73 -8.92 10.78
C VAL A 24 -6.59 -8.06 9.83
N LYS A 25 -6.43 -6.73 9.84
CA LYS A 25 -7.17 -5.82 8.97
C LYS A 25 -6.97 -6.10 7.47
N ASN A 26 -5.73 -6.37 7.04
CA ASN A 26 -5.44 -6.70 5.64
C ASN A 26 -6.15 -8.00 5.27
N THR A 27 -6.02 -9.05 6.09
CA THR A 27 -6.62 -10.36 5.82
C THR A 27 -8.15 -10.31 5.83
N GLU A 28 -8.76 -9.59 6.77
CA GLU A 28 -10.20 -9.39 6.85
C GLU A 28 -10.71 -8.63 5.62
N PHE A 29 -10.03 -7.56 5.22
CA PHE A 29 -10.43 -6.79 4.05
C PHE A 29 -10.32 -7.62 2.76
N LEU A 30 -9.19 -8.29 2.53
CA LEU A 30 -9.02 -9.15 1.35
C LEU A 30 -10.06 -10.27 1.30
N THR A 31 -10.38 -10.88 2.44
CA THR A 31 -11.45 -11.89 2.54
C THR A 31 -12.81 -11.28 2.23
N LYS A 32 -13.10 -10.08 2.74
CA LYS A 32 -14.36 -9.34 2.52
C LYS A 32 -14.56 -9.02 1.04
N VAL A 33 -13.52 -8.58 0.33
CA VAL A 33 -13.61 -8.20 -1.09
C VAL A 33 -13.28 -9.33 -2.06
N GLY A 34 -12.94 -10.52 -1.55
CA GLY A 34 -12.60 -11.69 -2.35
C GLY A 34 -11.28 -11.56 -3.13
N TRP A 35 -10.34 -10.77 -2.65
CA TRP A 35 -9.06 -10.52 -3.32
C TRP A 35 -7.94 -11.39 -2.76
N THR A 36 -7.02 -11.76 -3.64
CA THR A 36 -5.73 -12.38 -3.33
C THR A 36 -4.62 -11.33 -3.26
N GLU A 37 -3.41 -11.73 -2.85
CA GLU A 37 -2.24 -10.85 -2.92
C GLU A 37 -1.87 -10.49 -4.38
N GLU A 38 -2.14 -11.38 -5.33
CA GLU A 38 -1.96 -11.11 -6.77
C GLU A 38 -2.90 -10.00 -7.24
N ASP A 39 -4.18 -10.04 -6.84
CA ASP A 39 -5.15 -8.98 -7.18
C ASP A 39 -4.73 -7.61 -6.59
N VAL A 40 -4.14 -7.61 -5.38
CA VAL A 40 -3.58 -6.40 -4.78
C VAL A 40 -2.40 -5.87 -5.61
N HIS A 41 -1.50 -6.75 -6.04
CA HIS A 41 -0.37 -6.37 -6.89
C HIS A 41 -0.84 -5.79 -8.22
N ASP A 42 -1.79 -6.43 -8.89
CA ASP A 42 -2.38 -5.95 -10.13
C ASP A 42 -3.08 -4.61 -9.94
N PHE A 43 -3.80 -4.42 -8.84
CA PHE A 43 -4.40 -3.14 -8.49
C PHE A 43 -3.35 -2.04 -8.30
N LEU A 44 -2.29 -2.32 -7.54
CA LEU A 44 -1.21 -1.34 -7.31
C LEU A 44 -0.47 -0.96 -8.60
N LEU A 45 -0.35 -1.88 -9.56
CA LEU A 45 0.27 -1.64 -10.86
C LEU A 45 -0.58 -0.78 -11.79
N ASN A 46 -1.89 -1.05 -11.83
CA ASN A 46 -2.77 -0.53 -12.89
C ASN A 46 -3.64 0.64 -12.42
N GLU A 47 -4.02 0.67 -11.14
CA GLU A 47 -5.02 1.59 -10.62
C GLU A 47 -4.44 2.63 -9.66
N LEU A 48 -3.34 2.34 -8.95
CA LEU A 48 -2.75 3.32 -8.02
C LEU A 48 -2.01 4.43 -8.78
N THR A 49 -2.37 5.68 -8.50
CA THR A 49 -1.82 6.86 -9.16
C THR A 49 -1.30 7.87 -8.13
N LYS A 50 -0.60 8.90 -8.63
CA LYS A 50 -0.12 10.01 -7.79
C LYS A 50 -1.25 10.84 -7.17
N ASP A 51 -2.44 10.83 -7.75
CA ASP A 51 -3.58 11.60 -7.24
C ASP A 51 -4.20 10.93 -6.00
N ASP A 52 -3.91 9.65 -5.80
CA ASP A 52 -4.31 8.89 -4.60
C ASP A 52 -3.35 9.13 -3.42
N PHE A 53 -2.22 9.81 -3.64
CA PHE A 53 -1.19 10.07 -2.63
C PHE A 53 -1.66 11.11 -1.61
N ILE A 54 -1.45 10.81 -0.32
CA ILE A 54 -1.75 11.74 0.76
C ILE A 54 -0.46 12.41 1.24
N TYR A 55 0.49 11.62 1.74
CA TYR A 55 1.77 12.11 2.25
C TYR A 55 2.79 10.99 2.41
N ASP A 56 4.05 11.38 2.58
CA ASP A 56 5.16 10.53 2.96
C ASP A 56 5.78 10.98 4.27
N SER A 57 6.41 10.03 4.98
CA SER A 57 7.14 10.31 6.21
C SER A 57 8.24 9.27 6.43
N VAL A 58 9.36 9.71 6.97
CA VAL A 58 10.43 8.81 7.41
C VAL A 58 10.01 8.19 8.74
N GLU A 59 9.76 6.88 8.74
CA GLU A 59 9.41 6.15 9.95
C GLU A 59 10.61 5.36 10.49
N LYS A 60 10.99 5.70 11.72
CA LYS A 60 11.84 4.86 12.57
C LYS A 60 10.94 3.96 13.40
N ASP A 61 10.82 2.70 12.98
CA ASP A 61 10.22 1.67 13.82
C ASP A 61 11.36 0.98 14.60
N PHE A 62 11.12 0.59 15.85
CA PHE A 62 12.08 -0.21 16.60
C PHE A 62 12.29 -1.60 15.97
N ASN A 63 11.28 -2.09 15.26
CA ASN A 63 11.24 -3.45 14.69
C ASN A 63 11.68 -3.51 13.23
N PHE A 64 11.77 -2.38 12.53
CA PHE A 64 12.14 -2.35 11.12
C PHE A 64 13.19 -1.28 10.85
N PRO A 65 14.16 -1.54 9.95
CA PRO A 65 15.08 -0.52 9.47
C PRO A 65 14.38 0.78 9.10
N GLU A 66 15.08 1.90 9.28
CA GLU A 66 14.61 3.22 8.84
C GLU A 66 14.25 3.17 7.36
N GLY A 67 13.09 3.72 7.01
CA GLY A 67 12.62 3.80 5.64
C GLY A 67 11.53 4.84 5.47
N THR A 68 11.28 5.21 4.23
CA THR A 68 10.25 6.18 3.86
C THR A 68 8.94 5.44 3.66
N VAL A 69 7.90 5.90 4.33
CA VAL A 69 6.54 5.39 4.15
C VAL A 69 5.79 6.32 3.24
N TYR A 70 5.10 5.75 2.27
CA TYR A 70 4.18 6.42 1.36
C TYR A 70 2.76 5.97 1.68
N ILE A 71 1.87 6.93 1.89
CA ILE A 71 0.47 6.69 2.25
C ILE A 71 -0.43 7.19 1.12
N PHE A 72 -1.37 6.33 0.74
CA PHE A 72 -2.36 6.60 -0.29
C PHE A 72 -3.76 6.29 0.23
N LYS A 73 -4.74 6.96 -0.36
CA LYS A 73 -6.16 6.67 -0.20
C LYS A 73 -6.82 6.65 -1.56
N LYS A 74 -7.50 5.55 -1.86
CA LYS A 74 -8.20 5.38 -3.13
C LYS A 74 -9.61 4.83 -2.92
N GLN A 75 -10.55 5.24 -3.76
CA GLN A 75 -11.85 4.56 -3.83
C GLN A 75 -11.75 3.41 -4.82
N ILE A 76 -12.20 2.24 -4.40
CA ILE A 76 -12.35 1.07 -5.27
C ILE A 76 -13.81 0.64 -5.30
N ARG A 77 -14.21 0.09 -6.44
CA ARG A 77 -15.50 -0.59 -6.57
C ARG A 77 -15.25 -2.07 -6.72
N VAL A 78 -15.83 -2.87 -5.84
CA VAL A 78 -15.82 -4.32 -5.92
C VAL A 78 -17.28 -4.75 -5.95
N GLU A 79 -17.68 -5.36 -7.07
CA GLU A 79 -19.09 -5.66 -7.38
C GLU A 79 -19.98 -4.39 -7.30
N ASP A 80 -20.94 -4.37 -6.37
CA ASP A 80 -21.88 -3.26 -6.16
C ASP A 80 -21.53 -2.38 -4.95
N GLU A 81 -20.40 -2.65 -4.29
CA GLU A 81 -19.94 -1.89 -3.13
C GLU A 81 -18.75 -0.98 -3.49
N VAL A 82 -18.71 0.18 -2.84
CA VAL A 82 -17.62 1.15 -2.97
C VAL A 82 -16.89 1.25 -1.64
N TYR A 83 -15.59 1.05 -1.68
CA TYR A 83 -14.72 1.09 -0.51
C TYR A 83 -13.71 2.22 -0.64
N GLN A 84 -13.52 2.98 0.43
CA GLN A 84 -12.35 3.84 0.56
C GLN A 84 -11.23 3.00 1.17
N ILE A 85 -10.16 2.74 0.44
CA ILE A 85 -9.02 1.97 0.96
C ILE A 85 -7.89 2.88 1.42
N TYR A 86 -7.20 2.44 2.46
CA TYR A 86 -5.97 3.00 2.98
C TYR A 86 -4.79 2.08 2.62
N ILE A 87 -3.77 2.64 1.99
CA ILE A 87 -2.61 1.91 1.49
C ILE A 87 -1.37 2.52 2.12
N LYS A 88 -0.56 1.71 2.79
CA LYS A 88 0.70 2.13 3.42
C LYS A 88 1.83 1.25 2.91
N ILE A 89 2.76 1.84 2.17
CA ILE A 89 3.93 1.13 1.62
C ILE A 89 5.19 1.74 2.23
N LYS A 90 6.08 0.89 2.76
CA LYS A 90 7.38 1.30 3.26
C LYS A 90 8.47 0.89 2.28
N TYR A 91 9.33 1.83 1.93
CA TYR A 91 10.56 1.59 1.19
C TYR A 91 11.77 1.76 2.10
N VAL A 92 12.58 0.71 2.22
CA VAL A 92 13.82 0.72 2.99
C VAL A 92 14.99 0.87 2.03
N GLU A 93 15.37 2.12 1.77
CA GLU A 93 16.38 2.49 0.76
C GLU A 93 17.74 1.79 0.96
N LYS A 94 18.17 1.61 2.20
CA LYS A 94 19.49 1.01 2.50
C LYS A 94 19.59 -0.47 2.17
N GLU A 95 18.49 -1.19 2.26
CA GLU A 95 18.41 -2.64 2.04
C GLU A 95 17.67 -3.00 0.75
N ASP A 96 17.20 -1.98 0.03
CA ASP A 96 16.50 -2.05 -1.24
C ASP A 96 15.33 -3.06 -1.25
N TYR A 97 14.42 -2.89 -0.29
CA TYR A 97 13.17 -3.65 -0.26
C TYR A 97 11.94 -2.80 0.05
N MET A 98 10.79 -3.26 -0.43
CA MET A 98 9.49 -2.65 -0.19
C MET A 98 8.55 -3.60 0.54
N VAL A 99 7.75 -3.04 1.44
CA VAL A 99 6.75 -3.79 2.20
C VAL A 99 5.43 -3.05 2.15
N LEU A 100 4.37 -3.77 1.78
CA LEU A 100 2.99 -3.28 1.87
C LEU A 100 2.49 -3.54 3.29
N LEU A 101 2.50 -2.50 4.11
CA LEU A 101 2.17 -2.56 5.54
C LEU A 101 0.65 -2.59 5.77
N SER A 102 -0.09 -1.82 4.97
CA SER A 102 -1.56 -1.73 5.06
C SER A 102 -2.17 -1.76 3.68
N PHE A 103 -3.20 -2.58 3.54
CA PHE A 103 -4.14 -2.62 2.42
C PHE A 103 -5.51 -3.04 2.96
N HIS A 104 -6.27 -2.07 3.44
CA HIS A 104 -7.58 -2.31 4.05
C HIS A 104 -8.50 -1.10 3.87
N GLU A 105 -9.79 -1.27 4.19
CA GLU A 105 -10.74 -0.18 4.25
C GLU A 105 -10.26 0.91 5.23
N SER A 106 -10.38 2.17 4.84
CA SER A 106 -9.95 3.33 5.62
C SER A 106 -10.87 3.53 6.81
N GLU A 107 -10.30 3.69 7.99
CA GLU A 107 -11.03 4.09 9.19
C GLU A 107 -11.03 5.61 9.37
N GLU A 108 -11.97 6.11 10.18
CA GLU A 108 -12.00 7.53 10.57
C GLU A 108 -10.69 7.90 11.29
N GLY A 109 -9.99 8.93 10.78
CA GLY A 109 -8.75 9.43 11.37
C GLY A 109 -7.46 8.94 10.68
N GLU A 110 -7.49 7.87 9.89
CA GLU A 110 -6.30 7.39 9.17
C GLU A 110 -5.92 8.37 8.07
N GLY A 111 -4.65 8.79 7.99
CA GLY A 111 -4.15 9.69 6.95
C GLY A 111 -4.72 11.12 6.98
N ASN A 112 -5.33 11.55 8.09
CA ASN A 112 -5.56 12.97 8.34
C ASN A 112 -4.23 13.58 8.83
N VAL A 113 -3.59 14.38 7.97
CA VAL A 113 -2.37 15.15 8.29
C VAL A 113 -2.74 16.60 8.54
#